data_AF-A0A536EKA8-F1
#
_entry.id   AF-A0A536EKA8-F1
#
_cell.length_a   1.000
_cell.length_b   1.000
_cell.length_c   1.000
_cell.angle_alpha   90.00
_cell.angle_beta   90.00
_cell.angle_gamma   90.00
#
_symmetry.space_group_name_H-M   'P 1'
#
loop_
_entity.id
_entity.type
_entity.pdbx_description
1 polymer ?
#
loop_
_entity_poly.entity_id
_entity_poly.type
_entity_poly.pdbx_seq_one_letter_code
_entity_poly.pdbx_strand_id
1 'polypeptide(L)'
;MCRVCLKRPEIPEERYGRCEACAKAGRIAFRFRLGPGRGGAVLAVKAGELSPRALRQRWREPLAAFGGHPSVRPHLGLHELELVTAGARLESVRVAPDLGGKDLEVLSALRLAADRTDASW
;
A
#
# COMPACT_ATOMS: atom_id res chain seq x y z
N MET A 1 8.83 -4.44 -14.89
CA MET A 1 7.43 -4.00 -15.16
C MET A 1 7.13 -2.76 -14.34
N CYS A 2 6.22 -1.90 -14.79
CA CYS A 2 5.74 -0.78 -13.99
C CYS A 2 4.95 -1.30 -12.79
N ARG A 3 5.36 -0.97 -11.56
CA ARG A 3 4.66 -1.40 -10.34
C ARG A 3 3.23 -0.87 -10.26
N VAL A 4 2.99 0.32 -10.80
CA VAL A 4 1.66 0.94 -10.80
C VAL A 4 0.73 0.27 -11.82
N CYS A 5 1.05 0.32 -13.12
CA CYS A 5 0.14 -0.15 -14.17
C CYS A 5 0.40 -1.58 -14.66
N LEU A 6 1.44 -2.24 -14.15
CA LEU A 6 1.86 -3.61 -14.49
C LEU A 6 2.27 -3.83 -15.96
N LYS A 7 2.28 -2.79 -16.77
CA LYS A 7 2.78 -2.82 -18.15
C LYS A 7 4.31 -2.84 -18.17
N ARG A 8 4.91 -3.46 -19.18
CA ARG A 8 6.36 -3.35 -19.45
C ARG A 8 6.67 -1.90 -19.83
N PRO A 9 7.51 -1.17 -19.07
CA PRO A 9 7.91 0.18 -19.43
C PRO A 9 8.97 0.13 -20.53
N GLU A 10 8.97 1.14 -21.39
CA GLU A 10 10.06 1.40 -22.34
C GLU A 10 11.28 1.98 -21.61
N ILE A 11 11.04 2.95 -20.72
CA ILE A 11 12.03 3.52 -19.79
C ILE A 11 11.49 3.42 -18.36
N PRO A 12 12.14 2.65 -17.46
CA PRO A 12 11.73 2.57 -16.06
C PRO A 12 12.23 3.77 -15.26
N GLU A 13 11.37 4.33 -14.41
CA GLU A 13 11.77 5.25 -13.36
C GLU A 13 12.26 4.42 -12.15
N GLU A 14 13.53 4.59 -11.78
CA GLU A 14 14.20 3.68 -10.85
C GLU A 14 13.69 3.78 -9.41
N ARG A 15 13.32 4.98 -8.94
CA ARG A 15 13.00 5.21 -7.52
C ARG A 15 11.75 4.47 -7.08
N TYR A 16 10.73 4.42 -7.93
CA TYR A 16 9.45 3.76 -7.63
C TYR A 16 9.09 2.64 -8.60
N GLY A 17 10.00 2.27 -9.51
CA GLY A 17 9.79 1.19 -10.49
C GLY A 17 8.56 1.40 -11.37
N ARG A 18 8.32 2.63 -11.83
CA ARG A 18 7.11 3.03 -12.59
C ARG A 18 7.45 3.44 -14.01
N CYS A 19 6.49 3.34 -14.93
CA CYS A 19 6.65 3.88 -16.29
C CYS A 19 6.48 5.41 -16.30
N GLU A 20 6.99 6.06 -17.35
CA GLU A 20 6.88 7.51 -17.55
C GLU A 20 5.44 8.03 -17.43
N ALA A 21 4.47 7.34 -18.03
CA ALA A 21 3.06 7.74 -17.94
C ALA A 21 2.53 7.75 -16.50
N CYS A 22 2.90 6.76 -15.69
CA CYS A 22 2.53 6.72 -14.27
C CYS A 22 3.29 7.77 -13.45
N ALA A 23 4.55 8.06 -13.81
CA ALA A 23 5.32 9.13 -13.18
C ALA A 23 4.69 10.51 -13.46
N LYS A 24 4.35 10.82 -14.72
CA LYS A 24 3.66 12.06 -15.12
C LYS A 24 2.30 12.21 -14.44
N ALA A 25 1.56 11.11 -14.28
CA ALA A 25 0.28 11.10 -13.55
C ALA A 25 0.43 11.17 -12.02
N GLY A 26 1.66 11.28 -11.49
CA GLY A 26 1.91 11.33 -10.05
C GLY A 26 1.52 10.05 -9.31
N ARG A 27 1.50 8.90 -10.00
CA ARG A 27 1.13 7.62 -9.40
C ARG A 27 2.30 6.94 -8.70
N ILE A 28 2.01 6.35 -7.54
CA ILE A 28 2.98 5.61 -6.72
C ILE A 28 2.30 4.37 -6.15
N ALA A 29 3.04 3.26 -6.04
CA ALA A 29 2.58 2.05 -5.36
C ALA A 29 3.45 1.83 -4.12
N PHE A 30 3.03 2.32 -2.96
CA PHE A 30 3.79 2.19 -1.72
C PHE A 30 3.65 0.79 -1.15
N ARG A 31 4.76 0.14 -0.83
CA ARG A 31 4.77 -1.22 -0.29
C ARG A 31 4.77 -1.25 1.23
N PHE A 32 4.08 -2.25 1.76
CA PHE A 32 4.01 -2.56 3.17
C PHE A 32 4.20 -4.06 3.40
N ARG A 33 4.74 -4.39 4.58
CA ARG A 33 4.71 -5.73 5.15
C ARG A 33 3.75 -5.72 6.32
N LEU A 34 2.83 -6.67 6.33
CA LEU A 34 1.98 -6.95 7.46
C LEU A 34 2.61 -8.06 8.31
N GLY A 35 1.91 -8.42 9.36
CA GLY A 35 2.31 -9.47 10.29
C GLY A 35 1.35 -9.46 11.48
N PRO A 36 1.51 -10.42 12.40
CA PRO A 36 0.64 -10.51 13.57
C PRO A 36 0.80 -9.24 14.44
N GLY A 37 -0.34 -8.64 14.79
CA GLY A 37 -0.46 -7.53 15.72
C GLY A 37 -0.16 -7.96 17.16
N ARG A 38 -0.17 -6.99 18.09
CA ARG A 38 -0.01 -7.30 19.52
C ARG A 38 -1.18 -8.20 19.94
N GLY A 39 -0.88 -9.41 20.44
CA GLY A 39 -1.88 -10.42 20.79
C GLY A 39 -2.24 -11.41 19.67
N GLY A 40 -1.62 -11.32 18.48
CA GLY A 40 -1.66 -12.36 17.44
C GLY A 40 -2.94 -12.46 16.60
N ALA A 41 -4.07 -11.92 17.08
CA ALA A 41 -5.38 -12.09 16.44
C ALA A 41 -5.68 -11.11 15.27
N VAL A 42 -4.93 -10.02 15.15
CA VAL A 42 -5.17 -8.98 14.12
C VAL A 42 -3.92 -8.74 13.28
N LEU A 43 -4.08 -8.33 12.02
CA LEU A 43 -2.95 -7.89 11.19
C LEU A 43 -2.49 -6.49 11.61
N ALA A 44 -1.18 -6.25 11.51
CA ALA A 44 -0.57 -4.94 11.73
C ALA A 44 0.52 -4.68 10.69
N VAL A 45 0.67 -3.42 10.28
CA VAL A 45 1.82 -2.99 9.48
C VAL A 45 3.09 -3.08 10.32
N LYS A 46 4.10 -3.79 9.81
CA LYS A 46 5.42 -4.02 10.43
C LYS A 46 6.56 -3.30 9.74
N ALA A 47 6.36 -2.93 8.48
CA ALA A 47 7.28 -2.13 7.71
C ALA A 47 6.56 -1.51 6.52
N GLY A 48 7.08 -0.40 6.00
CA GLY A 48 6.59 0.20 4.76
C GLY A 48 7.58 1.18 4.14
N GLU A 49 7.38 1.46 2.85
CA GLU A 49 8.14 2.49 2.11
C GLU A 49 7.80 3.91 2.59
N LEU A 50 6.63 4.11 3.19
CA LEU A 50 6.28 5.34 3.91
C LEU A 50 6.71 5.23 5.36
N SER A 51 7.12 6.35 5.97
CA SER A 51 7.22 6.43 7.43
C SER A 51 5.82 6.47 8.05
N PRO A 52 5.65 6.03 9.31
CA PRO A 52 4.37 6.12 10.02
C PRO A 52 3.79 7.55 10.00
N ARG A 53 4.65 8.55 10.23
CA ARG A 53 4.28 9.96 10.15
C ARG A 53 3.75 10.35 8.77
N ALA A 54 4.42 9.94 7.70
CA ALA A 54 4.00 10.26 6.33
C ALA A 54 2.70 9.54 5.96
N LEU A 55 2.51 8.29 6.43
CA LEU A 55 1.25 7.56 6.27
C LEU A 55 0.10 8.33 6.92
N ARG A 56 0.26 8.69 8.20
CA ARG A 56 -0.73 9.47 8.95
C ARG A 56 -1.04 10.81 8.29
N GLN A 57 -0.02 11.59 7.98
CA GLN A 57 -0.20 12.96 7.49
C GLN A 57 -0.86 13.03 6.12
N ARG A 58 -0.59 12.07 5.23
CA ARG A 58 -1.01 12.13 3.83
C ARG A 58 -2.15 11.19 3.48
N TRP A 59 -2.32 10.10 4.21
CA TRP A 59 -3.18 9.00 3.79
C TRP A 59 -4.22 8.58 4.82
N ARG A 60 -4.24 9.16 6.02
CA ARG A 60 -5.27 8.88 7.05
C ARG A 60 -6.68 9.12 6.51
N GLU A 61 -6.95 10.31 5.99
CA GLU A 61 -8.26 10.66 5.42
C GLU A 61 -8.59 9.84 4.17
N PRO A 62 -7.71 9.71 3.15
CA PRO A 62 -7.95 8.83 2.01
C PRO A 62 -8.24 7.37 2.38
N LEU A 63 -7.55 6.81 3.39
CA LEU A 63 -7.78 5.43 3.86
C LEU A 63 -9.10 5.27 4.60
N ALA A 64 -9.53 6.29 5.35
CA ALA A 64 -10.83 6.32 5.99
C ALA A 64 -11.96 6.39 4.95
N ALA A 65 -11.78 7.20 3.90
CA ALA A 65 -12.74 7.36 2.81
C ALA A 65 -12.72 6.20 1.78
N PHE A 66 -11.73 5.32 1.83
CA PHE A 66 -11.61 4.22 0.87
C PHE A 66 -12.70 3.16 1.10
N GLY A 67 -13.69 3.14 0.20
CA GLY A 67 -14.75 2.13 0.15
C GLY A 67 -14.51 1.00 -0.87
N GLY A 68 -13.32 0.95 -1.49
CA GLY A 68 -12.98 -0.12 -2.44
C GLY A 68 -12.52 -1.40 -1.74
N HIS A 69 -12.47 -2.48 -2.52
CA HIS A 69 -11.94 -3.78 -2.07
C HIS A 69 -10.46 -3.93 -2.43
N PRO A 70 -9.61 -4.46 -1.54
CA PRO A 70 -8.27 -4.90 -1.89
C PRO A 70 -8.30 -5.91 -3.04
N SER A 71 -7.45 -5.70 -4.04
CA SER A 71 -7.34 -6.61 -5.18
C SER A 71 -6.17 -7.57 -5.00
N VAL A 72 -6.43 -8.87 -5.17
CA VAL A 72 -5.37 -9.88 -5.09
C VAL A 72 -4.43 -9.76 -6.29
N ARG A 73 -3.13 -9.73 -6.03
CA ARG A 73 -2.08 -9.64 -7.05
C ARG A 73 -0.95 -10.65 -6.78
N PRO A 74 -0.70 -11.59 -7.70
CA PRO A 74 0.24 -12.69 -7.47
C PRO A 74 1.72 -12.27 -7.46
N HIS A 75 2.04 -11.08 -8.00
CA HIS A 75 3.43 -10.63 -8.21
C HIS A 75 3.96 -9.71 -7.10
N LEU A 76 3.28 -9.63 -5.94
CA LEU A 76 3.70 -8.74 -4.85
C LEU A 76 5.00 -9.19 -4.14
N GLY A 77 5.49 -10.40 -4.44
CA GLY A 77 6.83 -10.85 -4.05
C GLY A 77 6.99 -10.91 -2.51
N LEU A 78 8.03 -10.26 -1.99
CA LEU A 78 8.30 -10.17 -0.53
C LEU A 78 7.41 -9.15 0.21
N HIS A 79 6.51 -8.47 -0.51
CA HIS A 79 5.61 -7.49 0.07
C HIS A 79 4.21 -8.07 0.08
N GLU A 80 3.49 -7.80 1.16
CA GLU A 80 2.16 -8.38 1.36
C GLU A 80 1.07 -7.42 0.87
N LEU A 81 1.40 -6.13 0.75
CA LEU A 81 0.45 -5.06 0.52
C LEU A 81 1.05 -3.89 -0.28
N GLU A 82 0.30 -3.37 -1.24
CA GLU A 82 0.59 -2.13 -1.96
C GLU A 82 -0.56 -1.13 -1.86
N LEU A 83 -0.23 0.11 -1.50
CA LEU A 83 -1.11 1.28 -1.52
C LEU A 83 -0.85 2.06 -2.81
N VAL A 84 -1.76 1.96 -3.79
CA VAL A 84 -1.62 2.63 -5.08
C VAL A 84 -2.32 3.97 -5.06
N THR A 85 -1.58 5.03 -5.31
CA THR A 85 -2.04 6.40 -5.19
C THR A 85 -1.82 7.18 -6.47
N ALA A 86 -2.53 8.30 -6.62
CA ALA A 86 -2.35 9.29 -7.67
C ALA A 86 -2.45 10.68 -7.03
N GLY A 87 -1.32 11.38 -6.87
CA GLY A 87 -1.29 12.66 -6.16
C GLY A 87 -1.69 12.50 -4.69
N ALA A 88 -2.87 13.02 -4.32
CA ALA A 88 -3.46 12.89 -2.98
C ALA A 88 -4.62 11.86 -2.91
N ARG A 89 -4.91 11.17 -4.02
CA ARG A 89 -5.98 10.18 -4.09
C ARG A 89 -5.45 8.77 -3.88
N LEU A 90 -6.16 7.97 -3.09
CA LEU A 90 -6.00 6.53 -3.04
C LEU A 90 -6.79 5.88 -4.19
N GLU A 91 -6.10 5.24 -5.13
CA GLU A 91 -6.75 4.59 -6.28
C GLU A 91 -7.11 3.14 -6.00
N SER A 92 -6.21 2.38 -5.37
CA SER A 92 -6.46 0.97 -5.06
C SER A 92 -5.54 0.45 -3.97
N VAL A 93 -5.98 -0.62 -3.34
CA VAL A 93 -5.17 -1.45 -2.44
C VAL A 93 -4.95 -2.80 -3.13
N ARG A 94 -3.72 -3.32 -3.07
CA ARG A 94 -3.37 -4.63 -3.63
C ARG A 94 -2.77 -5.50 -2.56
N VAL A 95 -3.13 -6.77 -2.55
CA VAL A 95 -2.69 -7.74 -1.54
C VAL A 95 -2.13 -9.00 -2.16
N ALA A 96 -1.18 -9.61 -1.46
CA ALA A 96 -0.62 -10.90 -1.86
C ALA A 96 -1.70 -12.01 -1.76
N PRO A 97 -1.55 -13.13 -2.50
CA PRO A 97 -2.56 -14.18 -2.58
C PRO A 97 -2.97 -14.82 -1.25
N ASP A 98 -2.03 -14.91 -0.30
CA ASP A 98 -2.21 -15.43 1.05
C ASP A 98 -3.10 -14.54 1.95
N LEU A 99 -3.29 -13.28 1.55
CA LEU A 99 -4.23 -12.33 2.17
C LEU A 99 -5.57 -12.24 1.43
N GLY A 100 -5.78 -13.06 0.39
CA GLY A 100 -7.06 -13.12 -0.31
C GLY A 100 -8.22 -13.42 0.63
N GLY A 101 -9.29 -12.64 0.55
CA GLY A 101 -10.46 -12.78 1.42
C GLY A 101 -10.31 -12.14 2.82
N LYS A 102 -9.15 -11.56 3.14
CA LYS A 102 -8.90 -10.83 4.40
C LYS A 102 -9.05 -9.31 4.25
N ASP A 103 -9.91 -8.88 3.33
CA ASP A 103 -10.08 -7.49 2.92
C ASP A 103 -10.23 -6.53 4.11
N LEU A 104 -11.12 -6.88 5.04
CA LEU A 104 -11.41 -6.07 6.23
C LEU A 104 -10.21 -5.99 7.18
N GLU A 105 -9.50 -7.10 7.38
CA GLU A 105 -8.32 -7.15 8.27
C GLU A 105 -7.19 -6.30 7.71
N VAL A 106 -6.95 -6.37 6.39
CA VAL A 106 -5.92 -5.59 5.70
C VAL A 106 -6.23 -4.09 5.76
N LEU A 107 -7.47 -3.70 5.45
CA LEU A 107 -7.88 -2.30 5.51
C LEU A 107 -7.85 -1.77 6.94
N SER A 108 -8.26 -2.58 7.91
CA SER A 108 -8.16 -2.25 9.33
C SER A 108 -6.71 -2.02 9.74
N ALA A 109 -5.79 -2.92 9.35
CA ALA A 109 -4.36 -2.79 9.64
C ALA A 109 -3.77 -1.48 9.09
N LEU A 110 -4.14 -1.11 7.85
CA LEU A 110 -3.72 0.15 7.22
C LEU A 110 -4.28 1.39 7.93
N ARG A 111 -5.57 1.38 8.28
CA ARG A 111 -6.22 2.50 8.97
C ARG A 111 -5.63 2.70 10.36
N LEU A 112 -5.50 1.61 11.12
CA LEU A 112 -4.82 1.63 12.43
C LEU A 112 -3.39 2.14 12.30
N ALA A 113 -2.64 1.70 11.29
CA ALA A 113 -1.29 2.20 11.02
C ALA A 113 -1.26 3.70 10.69
N ALA A 114 -2.26 4.21 9.95
CA ALA A 114 -2.39 5.62 9.64
C ALA A 114 -2.83 6.47 10.85
N ASP A 115 -3.48 5.88 11.84
CA ASP A 115 -3.86 6.57 13.09
C ASP A 115 -2.74 6.56 14.15
N ARG A 116 -1.70 5.73 13.99
CA ARG A 116 -0.59 5.64 14.95
C ARG A 116 0.15 6.96 15.11
N THR A 117 0.58 7.22 16.35
CA THR A 117 1.40 8.38 16.70
C THR A 117 2.89 8.07 16.80
N ASP A 118 3.25 6.79 16.83
CA ASP A 118 4.63 6.30 16.86
C ASP A 118 5.39 6.75 15.59
N ALA A 119 6.69 7.01 15.76
CA ALA A 119 7.60 7.33 14.66
C ALA A 119 8.18 6.08 13.97
N SER A 120 8.00 4.90 14.58
CA SER A 120 8.52 3.61 14.12
C SER A 120 7.39 2.60 13.81
N TRP A 121 7.72 1.56 13.02
CA TRP A 121 6.77 0.52 12.59
C TRP A 121 6.61 -0.60 13.63
#